data_AF-A0A7S4QAW6-F1
#
_entry.id   AF-A0A7S4QAW6-F1
#
_cell.length_a   1.000
_cell.length_b   1.000
_cell.length_c   1.000
_cell.angle_alpha   90.00
_cell.angle_beta   90.00
_cell.angle_gamma   90.00
#
_symmetry.space_group_name_H-M   'P 1'
#
loop_
_entity.id
_entity.type
_entity.pdbx_description
1 polymer ?
#
loop_
_entity_poly.entity_id
_entity_poly.type
_entity_poly.pdbx_seq_one_letter_code
_entity_poly.pdbx_strand_id
1 'polypeptide(L)'
;FGSRPGFGFPAPLAMRRAGRPAAGLRAKGALLVLAAGAAAAVTAWPRAFLLQATSKLQPLQATSAARLVDPGLPQGAHHGRSAVPVARRGWSDPNWRWGSAVGEAHDLAMALRSRLGTQPLREAWLEDLVNDRVDVEELKLALGLRIQHAARQGMDGQGAGWQLMQDMVACKYEGFLGEQALRQDLKQLGDRLPAVPPYGEVGAFDSLGRVAARALTGMGFITGGL
;
A
#
# COMPACT_ATOMS: atom_id res chain seq x y z
N PHE A 1 23.54 -39.97 -16.52
CA PHE A 1 22.71 -41.03 -15.92
C PHE A 1 23.36 -41.49 -14.62
N GLY A 2 23.02 -40.81 -13.52
CA GLY A 2 23.60 -41.06 -12.20
C GLY A 2 22.49 -41.38 -11.21
N SER A 3 22.40 -42.65 -10.83
CA SER A 3 21.52 -43.15 -9.78
C SER A 3 21.97 -42.64 -8.41
N ARG A 4 21.00 -42.19 -7.59
CA ARG A 4 21.14 -42.17 -6.14
C ARG A 4 19.89 -42.76 -5.47
N PRO A 5 20.06 -43.40 -4.30
CA PRO A 5 19.15 -44.42 -3.79
C PRO A 5 18.11 -43.86 -2.82
N GLY A 6 17.04 -44.65 -2.64
CA GLY A 6 15.85 -44.31 -1.88
C GLY A 6 16.07 -44.19 -0.37
N PHE A 7 15.21 -43.38 0.22
CA PHE A 7 14.92 -43.36 1.65
C PHE A 7 13.51 -43.91 1.86
N GLY A 8 13.44 -45.14 2.36
CA GLY A 8 12.23 -45.71 2.94
C GLY A 8 12.12 -45.31 4.40
N PHE A 9 10.95 -44.84 4.81
CA PHE A 9 10.56 -44.77 6.21
C PHE A 9 9.45 -45.80 6.48
N PRO A 10 9.56 -46.62 7.54
CA PRO A 10 8.53 -47.56 7.93
C PRO A 10 7.44 -46.88 8.79
N ALA A 11 6.18 -47.14 8.46
CA ALA A 11 5.14 -47.44 9.44
C ALA A 11 4.94 -48.97 9.38
N PRO A 12 4.55 -49.71 10.44
CA PRO A 12 3.30 -49.46 11.20
C PRO A 12 3.28 -50.02 12.65
N LEU A 13 2.06 -50.19 13.19
CA LEU A 13 1.56 -50.87 14.40
C LEU A 13 1.17 -49.95 15.56
N ALA A 14 -0.10 -49.76 15.95
CA ALA A 14 -1.31 -50.60 16.11
C ALA A 14 -1.58 -51.00 17.58
N MET A 15 -2.83 -50.76 18.00
CA MET A 15 -3.57 -51.39 19.12
C MET A 15 -3.09 -51.04 20.55
N ARG A 16 -3.94 -50.89 21.59
CA ARG A 16 -5.26 -51.46 21.87
C ARG A 16 -5.93 -50.80 23.10
N ARG A 17 -7.25 -50.66 23.03
CA ARG A 17 -8.31 -50.94 24.05
C ARG A 17 -8.40 -50.23 25.41
N ALA A 18 -9.58 -49.60 25.55
CA ALA A 18 -10.67 -49.87 26.52
C ALA A 18 -10.63 -49.24 27.93
N GLY A 19 -11.65 -48.41 28.18
CA GLY A 19 -12.14 -48.03 29.51
C GLY A 19 -13.41 -47.17 29.42
N ARG A 20 -14.59 -47.81 29.51
CA ARG A 20 -15.89 -47.16 29.79
C ARG A 20 -16.09 -47.15 31.32
N PRO A 21 -16.66 -46.08 31.90
CA PRO A 21 -18.06 -46.14 32.38
C PRO A 21 -18.83 -44.86 31.98
N ALA A 22 -20.03 -44.94 31.41
CA ALA A 22 -21.36 -45.19 32.00
C ALA A 22 -22.03 -43.93 32.60
N ALA A 23 -23.10 -43.52 31.90
CA ALA A 23 -24.33 -42.88 32.35
C ALA A 23 -24.30 -41.43 32.91
N GLY A 24 -24.95 -40.52 32.16
CA GLY A 24 -25.30 -39.18 32.63
C GLY A 24 -26.06 -38.36 31.60
N LEU A 25 -27.34 -38.72 31.40
CA LEU A 25 -28.49 -37.92 30.96
C LEU A 25 -28.32 -36.57 30.20
N ARG A 26 -29.20 -36.45 29.19
CA ARG A 26 -29.89 -35.24 28.66
C ARG A 26 -29.14 -34.33 27.68
N ALA A 27 -29.45 -34.51 26.39
CA ALA A 27 -30.35 -33.63 25.61
C ALA A 27 -30.08 -33.88 24.11
N LYS A 28 -31.03 -34.53 23.43
CA LYS A 28 -31.02 -34.68 21.97
C LYS A 28 -31.68 -33.44 21.38
N GLY A 29 -30.95 -32.72 20.53
CA GLY A 29 -31.45 -31.63 19.70
C GLY A 29 -30.40 -31.29 18.67
N ALA A 30 -30.48 -31.96 17.52
CA ALA A 30 -29.47 -32.00 16.47
C ALA A 30 -29.14 -30.61 15.91
N LEU A 31 -27.84 -30.28 15.87
CA LEU A 31 -27.31 -29.29 14.94
C LEU A 31 -26.32 -30.01 14.02
N LEU A 32 -26.74 -30.15 12.76
CA LEU A 32 -25.97 -30.72 11.66
C LEU A 32 -24.77 -29.80 11.39
N VAL A 33 -23.55 -30.30 11.58
CA VAL A 33 -22.31 -29.61 11.19
C VAL A 33 -22.16 -29.78 9.68
N LEU A 34 -22.53 -28.74 8.92
CA LEU A 34 -22.17 -28.55 7.52
C LEU A 34 -20.79 -27.89 7.48
N ALA A 35 -19.75 -28.73 7.45
CA ALA A 35 -18.42 -28.33 7.00
C ALA A 35 -18.38 -28.50 5.48
N ALA A 36 -18.64 -27.43 4.73
CA ALA A 36 -18.47 -27.40 3.29
C ALA A 36 -17.93 -26.03 2.84
N GLY A 37 -16.70 -26.04 2.34
CA GLY A 37 -16.24 -25.18 1.26
C GLY A 37 -16.16 -23.68 1.51
N ALA A 38 -15.03 -23.23 2.07
CA ALA A 38 -14.54 -21.87 1.83
C ALA A 38 -13.25 -21.95 0.99
N ALA A 39 -13.39 -22.45 -0.22
CA ALA A 39 -12.40 -22.31 -1.28
C ALA A 39 -13.12 -21.64 -2.47
N ALA A 40 -12.48 -20.62 -3.04
CA ALA A 40 -12.95 -19.77 -4.15
C ALA A 40 -13.87 -18.60 -3.77
N ALA A 41 -13.27 -17.55 -3.22
CA ALA A 41 -13.67 -16.18 -3.52
C ALA A 41 -12.41 -15.34 -3.74
N VAL A 42 -11.60 -15.73 -4.74
CA VAL A 42 -10.78 -14.75 -5.46
C VAL A 42 -11.81 -13.87 -6.18
N THR A 43 -12.11 -12.75 -5.55
CA THR A 43 -13.02 -11.73 -6.04
C THR A 43 -12.69 -11.43 -7.49
N ALA A 44 -13.60 -11.82 -8.38
CA ALA A 44 -13.60 -11.39 -9.75
C ALA A 44 -13.64 -9.86 -9.74
N TRP A 45 -12.52 -9.24 -10.09
CA TRP A 45 -12.41 -7.80 -10.21
C TRP A 45 -13.44 -7.34 -11.25
N PRO A 46 -14.19 -6.25 -11.03
CA PRO A 46 -14.93 -5.64 -12.10
C PRO A 46 -13.93 -5.19 -13.17
N ARG A 47 -13.94 -5.88 -14.30
CA ARG A 47 -13.18 -5.59 -15.53
C ARG A 47 -13.35 -4.14 -16.04
N ALA A 48 -14.28 -3.38 -15.45
CA ALA A 48 -14.55 -1.99 -15.74
C ALA A 48 -13.36 -1.05 -15.45
N PHE A 49 -12.49 -1.34 -14.48
CA PHE A 49 -11.36 -0.45 -14.17
C PHE A 49 -10.13 -0.66 -15.06
N LEU A 50 -10.05 -1.79 -15.78
CA LEU A 50 -9.00 -2.06 -16.78
C LEU A 50 -9.29 -1.42 -18.16
N LEU A 51 -10.46 -0.82 -18.37
CA LEU A 51 -10.89 -0.26 -19.66
C LEU A 51 -10.87 1.27 -19.75
N GLN A 52 -10.47 2.01 -18.71
CA GLN A 52 -10.33 3.48 -18.80
C GLN A 52 -8.95 3.96 -19.28
N ALA A 53 -8.03 3.05 -19.61
CA ALA A 53 -6.69 3.39 -20.13
C ALA A 53 -6.57 3.33 -21.66
N THR A 54 -7.68 3.45 -22.41
CA THR A 54 -7.64 3.61 -23.88
C THR A 54 -8.40 4.87 -24.32
N SER A 55 -8.08 6.02 -23.73
CA SER A 55 -8.48 7.31 -24.29
C SER A 55 -7.51 7.69 -25.41
N LYS A 56 -7.97 7.47 -26.64
CA LYS A 56 -7.55 8.12 -27.90
C LYS A 56 -6.24 8.90 -27.84
N LEU A 57 -5.16 8.26 -28.30
CA LEU A 57 -3.94 8.95 -28.72
C LEU A 57 -4.30 9.90 -29.87
N GLN A 58 -4.44 11.19 -29.57
CA GLN A 58 -4.29 12.22 -30.60
C GLN A 58 -2.78 12.36 -30.88
N PRO A 59 -2.34 12.37 -32.15
CA PRO A 59 -0.95 12.66 -32.47
C PRO A 59 -0.64 14.11 -32.09
N LEU A 60 0.15 14.31 -31.05
CA LEU A 60 0.74 15.61 -30.72
C LEU A 60 1.77 15.96 -31.79
N GLN A 61 1.54 17.08 -32.49
CA GLN A 61 2.52 17.65 -33.39
C GLN A 61 3.74 18.10 -32.59
N ALA A 62 4.90 17.56 -32.97
CA ALA A 62 6.20 17.97 -32.44
C ALA A 62 6.51 19.40 -32.92
N THR A 63 6.47 20.36 -32.01
CA THR A 63 7.13 21.66 -32.21
C THR A 63 8.50 21.59 -31.55
N SER A 64 9.50 21.52 -32.40
CA SER A 64 10.92 21.55 -32.07
C SER A 64 11.32 22.98 -31.72
N ALA A 65 11.85 23.19 -30.51
CA ALA A 65 12.63 24.37 -30.17
C ALA A 65 13.69 24.00 -29.13
N ALA A 66 14.88 23.73 -29.64
CA ALA A 66 16.10 23.62 -28.87
C ALA A 66 16.39 24.91 -28.11
N ARG A 67 16.66 24.81 -26.81
CA ARG A 67 17.55 25.73 -26.10
C ARG A 67 18.46 24.94 -25.16
N LEU A 68 19.72 24.87 -25.55
CA LEU A 68 20.87 24.63 -24.70
C LEU A 68 20.87 25.63 -23.53
N VAL A 69 20.90 25.15 -22.29
CA VAL A 69 21.50 25.85 -21.14
C VAL A 69 22.22 24.82 -20.25
N ASP A 70 23.42 25.24 -19.89
CA ASP A 70 24.56 24.64 -19.15
C ASP A 70 24.25 23.91 -17.82
N PRO A 71 25.03 22.87 -17.44
CA PRO A 71 24.95 22.21 -16.14
C PRO A 71 25.90 22.82 -15.10
N GLY A 72 25.35 23.46 -14.07
CA GLY A 72 26.14 23.85 -12.91
C GLY A 72 25.33 24.55 -11.83
N LEU A 73 24.69 23.78 -10.94
CA LEU A 73 24.20 24.33 -9.67
C LEU A 73 24.56 23.43 -8.48
N PRO A 74 25.05 24.02 -7.37
CA PRO A 74 25.46 23.31 -6.17
C PRO A 74 24.25 22.79 -5.37
N GLN A 75 24.38 21.55 -4.92
CA GLN A 75 23.55 20.96 -3.86
C GLN A 75 23.86 21.66 -2.54
N GLY A 76 22.95 22.50 -2.04
CA GLY A 76 23.16 23.16 -0.76
C GLY A 76 22.19 24.31 -0.49
N ALA A 77 20.89 24.08 -0.62
CA ALA A 77 19.89 25.02 -0.12
C ALA A 77 18.83 24.25 0.66
N HIS A 78 19.02 24.21 1.98
CA HIS A 78 17.93 23.95 2.91
C HIS A 78 16.79 24.90 2.57
N HIS A 79 15.67 24.34 2.11
CA HIS A 79 14.51 25.12 1.72
C HIS A 79 13.95 25.80 2.97
N GLY A 80 14.34 27.06 3.18
CA GLY A 80 13.65 27.98 4.06
C GLY A 80 12.19 28.04 3.62
N ARG A 81 11.32 27.51 4.47
CA ARG A 81 9.88 27.38 4.28
C ARG A 81 9.27 28.77 4.10
N SER A 82 9.12 29.22 2.86
CA SER A 82 8.42 30.45 2.53
C SER A 82 6.94 30.26 2.89
N ALA A 83 6.49 30.98 3.92
CA ALA A 83 5.16 30.88 4.52
C ALA A 83 4.05 31.57 3.72
N VAL A 84 4.17 31.61 2.39
CA VAL A 84 3.03 31.96 1.54
C VAL A 84 2.16 30.71 1.49
N PRO A 85 0.87 30.76 1.89
CA PRO A 85 -0.05 29.65 1.69
C PRO A 85 -0.32 29.54 0.18
N VAL A 86 0.62 28.91 -0.54
CA VAL A 86 0.34 28.34 -1.84
C VAL A 86 -0.79 27.36 -1.57
N ALA A 87 -1.97 27.62 -2.14
CA ALA A 87 -3.08 26.67 -2.10
C ALA A 87 -2.51 25.31 -2.47
N ARG A 88 -2.49 24.39 -1.50
CA ARG A 88 -1.88 23.07 -1.69
C ARG A 88 -2.66 22.40 -2.81
N ARG A 89 -2.07 22.40 -4.01
CA ARG A 89 -2.58 21.64 -5.15
C ARG A 89 -2.47 20.18 -4.74
N GLY A 90 -3.60 19.49 -4.69
CA GLY A 90 -3.72 18.20 -4.04
C GLY A 90 -4.96 17.47 -4.54
N TRP A 91 -5.44 16.51 -3.76
CA TRP A 91 -6.52 15.60 -4.17
C TRP A 91 -7.85 16.31 -4.51
N SER A 92 -8.08 17.50 -3.96
CA SER A 92 -9.24 18.33 -4.23
C SER A 92 -9.11 19.25 -5.46
N ASP A 93 -7.92 19.33 -6.08
CA ASP A 93 -7.70 20.17 -7.25
C ASP A 93 -8.34 19.54 -8.52
N PRO A 94 -9.14 20.29 -9.29
CA PRO A 94 -9.69 19.80 -10.55
C PRO A 94 -8.64 19.31 -11.56
N ASN A 95 -7.41 19.85 -11.51
CA ASN A 95 -6.29 19.44 -12.36
C ASN A 95 -5.55 18.21 -11.85
N TRP A 96 -5.84 17.73 -10.64
CA TRP A 96 -5.20 16.54 -10.06
C TRP A 96 -5.41 15.32 -10.96
N ARG A 97 -6.67 15.04 -11.32
CA ARG A 97 -7.08 13.98 -12.26
C ARG A 97 -6.41 12.62 -11.99
N TRP A 98 -6.48 12.14 -10.74
CA TRP A 98 -5.94 10.85 -10.33
C TRP A 98 -6.40 9.71 -11.26
N GLY A 99 -5.45 8.84 -11.65
CA GLY A 99 -5.72 7.73 -12.57
C GLY A 99 -5.80 8.12 -14.05
N SER A 100 -5.71 9.41 -14.38
CA SER A 100 -5.58 9.86 -15.77
C SER A 100 -4.12 9.79 -16.24
N ALA A 101 -3.93 9.63 -17.55
CA ALA A 101 -2.61 9.73 -18.19
C ALA A 101 -2.16 11.19 -18.39
N VAL A 102 -3.02 12.16 -18.03
CA VAL A 102 -2.75 13.60 -18.14
C VAL A 102 -3.23 14.29 -16.86
N GLY A 103 -2.50 15.30 -16.41
CA GLY A 103 -2.84 16.07 -15.22
C GLY A 103 -1.74 16.02 -14.16
N GLU A 104 -1.91 16.84 -13.14
CA GLU A 104 -0.86 17.11 -12.15
C GLU A 104 -0.50 15.87 -11.32
N ALA A 105 -1.47 15.00 -11.00
CA ALA A 105 -1.17 13.74 -10.32
C ALA A 105 -0.29 12.81 -11.15
N HIS A 106 -0.48 12.77 -12.47
CA HIS A 106 0.32 11.92 -13.35
C HIS A 106 1.77 12.39 -13.37
N ASP A 107 1.99 13.69 -13.57
CA ASP A 107 3.31 14.29 -13.67
C ASP A 107 4.08 14.14 -12.36
N LEU A 108 3.42 14.42 -11.22
CA LEU A 108 4.02 14.23 -9.90
C LEU A 108 4.27 12.76 -9.59
N ALA A 109 3.39 11.83 -9.99
CA ALA A 109 3.63 10.40 -9.83
C ALA A 109 4.85 9.92 -10.62
N MET A 110 5.06 10.41 -11.84
CA MET A 110 6.24 10.10 -12.65
C MET A 110 7.52 10.64 -12.01
N ALA A 111 7.50 11.90 -11.57
CA ALA A 111 8.63 12.51 -10.87
C ALA A 111 8.97 11.74 -9.58
N LEU A 112 7.96 11.38 -8.78
CA LEU A 112 8.14 10.64 -7.54
C LEU A 112 8.71 9.24 -7.77
N ARG A 113 8.20 8.50 -8.77
CA ARG A 113 8.76 7.18 -9.16
C ARG A 113 10.22 7.27 -9.58
N SER A 114 10.57 8.28 -10.37
CA SER A 114 11.96 8.50 -10.79
C SER A 114 12.86 8.79 -9.59
N ARG A 115 12.43 9.69 -8.68
CA ARG A 115 13.18 10.06 -7.48
C ARG A 115 13.34 8.90 -6.49
N LEU A 116 12.38 7.99 -6.40
CA LEU A 116 12.37 6.86 -5.47
C LEU A 116 12.69 5.51 -6.14
N GLY A 117 13.36 5.55 -7.30
CA GLY A 117 13.60 4.37 -8.14
C GLY A 117 14.50 3.31 -7.52
N THR A 118 15.39 3.67 -6.59
CA THR A 118 16.32 2.74 -5.94
C THR A 118 15.99 2.55 -4.46
N GLN A 119 16.39 1.39 -3.91
CA GLN A 119 16.15 1.08 -2.50
C GLN A 119 16.76 2.11 -1.53
N PRO A 120 18.03 2.56 -1.68
CA PRO A 120 18.60 3.55 -0.76
C PRO A 120 17.84 4.88 -0.76
N LEU A 121 17.29 5.31 -1.90
CA LEU A 121 16.49 6.53 -1.99
C LEU A 121 15.14 6.38 -1.27
N ARG A 122 14.55 5.19 -1.30
CA ARG A 122 13.32 4.89 -0.54
C ARG A 122 13.57 4.86 0.97
N GLU A 123 14.70 4.32 1.40
CA GLU A 123 15.09 4.30 2.81
C GLU A 123 15.32 5.73 3.34
N ALA A 124 16.07 6.56 2.62
CA ALA A 124 16.27 7.96 2.97
C ALA A 124 14.95 8.74 3.01
N TRP A 125 14.05 8.49 2.05
CA TRP A 125 12.73 9.13 2.03
C TRP A 125 11.85 8.67 3.20
N LEU A 126 11.89 7.41 3.63
CA LEU A 126 11.19 6.95 4.83
C LEU A 126 11.76 7.61 6.10
N GLU A 127 13.07 7.84 6.16
CA GLU A 127 13.68 8.57 7.27
C GLU A 127 13.17 10.01 7.33
N ASP A 128 13.13 10.71 6.20
CA ASP A 128 12.53 12.05 6.11
C ASP A 128 11.05 12.04 6.48
N LEU A 129 10.31 11.01 6.07
CA LEU A 129 8.91 10.83 6.43
C LEU A 129 8.73 10.67 7.93
N VAL A 130 9.51 9.81 8.59
CA VAL A 130 9.46 9.60 10.05
C VAL A 130 9.80 10.87 10.84
N ASN A 131 10.64 11.73 10.27
CA ASN A 131 10.99 13.03 10.84
C ASN A 131 10.02 14.15 10.43
N ASP A 132 8.86 13.81 9.85
CA ASP A 132 7.80 14.72 9.39
C ASP A 132 8.32 15.84 8.45
N ARG A 133 9.33 15.52 7.62
CA ARG A 133 9.92 16.43 6.62
C ARG A 133 9.30 16.27 5.23
N VAL A 134 8.53 15.22 5.00
CA VAL A 134 7.82 14.97 3.75
C VAL A 134 6.46 15.69 3.76
N ASP A 135 6.12 16.35 2.66
CA ASP A 135 4.82 17.00 2.54
C ASP A 135 3.67 15.97 2.53
N VAL A 136 2.54 16.34 3.16
CA VAL A 136 1.39 15.43 3.30
C VAL A 136 0.80 15.05 1.93
N GLU A 137 0.79 15.95 0.94
CA GLU A 137 0.27 15.64 -0.40
C GLU A 137 1.20 14.67 -1.14
N GLU A 138 2.53 14.81 -0.96
CA GLU A 138 3.50 13.85 -1.48
C GLU A 138 3.36 12.48 -0.81
N LEU A 139 3.11 12.44 0.50
CA LEU A 139 2.82 11.20 1.22
C LEU A 139 1.56 10.52 0.67
N LYS A 140 0.45 11.25 0.50
CA LYS A 140 -0.79 10.71 -0.06
C LYS A 140 -0.56 10.16 -1.47
N LEU A 141 0.22 10.87 -2.29
CA LEU A 141 0.64 10.42 -3.62
C LEU A 141 1.43 9.10 -3.55
N ALA A 142 2.44 9.00 -2.68
CA ALA A 142 3.22 7.78 -2.48
C ALA A 142 2.33 6.61 -2.01
N LEU A 143 1.41 6.86 -1.08
CA LEU A 143 0.44 5.87 -0.60
C LEU A 143 -0.45 5.37 -1.74
N GLY A 144 -1.03 6.27 -2.53
CA GLY A 144 -1.89 5.90 -3.65
C GLY A 144 -1.19 4.98 -4.66
N LEU A 145 0.07 5.29 -5.01
CA LEU A 145 0.86 4.46 -5.92
C LEU A 145 1.18 3.09 -5.29
N ARG A 146 1.66 3.08 -4.04
CA ARG A 146 1.99 1.81 -3.37
C ARG A 146 0.76 0.93 -3.20
N ILE A 147 -0.39 1.48 -2.83
CA ILE A 147 -1.65 0.74 -2.66
C ILE A 147 -2.07 0.09 -3.98
N GLN A 148 -2.00 0.80 -5.11
CA GLN A 148 -2.32 0.21 -6.42
C GLN A 148 -1.45 -1.01 -6.72
N HIS A 149 -0.16 -0.92 -6.42
CA HIS A 149 0.76 -2.04 -6.60
C HIS A 149 0.51 -3.18 -5.60
N ALA A 150 0.21 -2.85 -4.34
CA ALA A 150 -0.02 -3.82 -3.26
C ALA A 150 -1.32 -4.60 -3.48
N ALA A 151 -2.38 -3.92 -3.93
CA ALA A 151 -3.67 -4.54 -4.24
C ALA A 151 -3.54 -5.60 -5.35
N ARG A 152 -2.72 -5.34 -6.37
CA ARG A 152 -2.41 -6.33 -7.43
C ARG A 152 -1.67 -7.57 -6.89
N GLN A 153 -0.94 -7.42 -5.79
CA GLN A 153 -0.19 -8.47 -5.11
C GLN A 153 -0.97 -9.14 -3.96
N GLY A 154 -2.17 -8.64 -3.64
CA GLY A 154 -2.93 -9.08 -2.46
C GLY A 154 -2.31 -8.68 -1.12
N MET A 155 -1.47 -7.63 -1.10
CA MET A 155 -0.70 -7.17 0.06
C MET A 155 -1.24 -5.87 0.68
N ASP A 156 -2.45 -5.43 0.30
CA ASP A 156 -3.03 -4.15 0.73
C ASP A 156 -3.83 -4.24 2.05
N GLY A 157 -3.56 -5.25 2.89
CA GLY A 157 -4.27 -5.43 4.15
C GLY A 157 -5.74 -5.84 3.97
N GLN A 158 -5.99 -6.80 3.07
CA GLN A 158 -7.33 -7.35 2.79
C GLN A 158 -8.30 -6.27 2.23
N GLY A 159 -7.84 -5.45 1.29
CA GLY A 159 -8.64 -4.38 0.69
C GLY A 159 -8.69 -3.08 1.52
N ALA A 160 -8.11 -3.04 2.72
CA ALA A 160 -8.08 -1.83 3.55
C ALA A 160 -7.30 -0.70 2.88
N GLY A 161 -6.17 -1.03 2.24
CA GLY A 161 -5.39 -0.08 1.46
C GLY A 161 -6.22 0.48 0.29
N TRP A 162 -6.93 -0.38 -0.43
CA TRP A 162 -7.83 0.07 -1.50
C TRP A 162 -8.90 1.04 -0.99
N GLN A 163 -9.53 0.75 0.15
CA GLN A 163 -10.49 1.67 0.77
C GLN A 163 -9.85 3.02 1.12
N LEU A 164 -8.65 3.01 1.72
CA LEU A 164 -7.89 4.24 2.01
C LEU A 164 -7.67 5.08 0.73
N MET A 165 -7.38 4.43 -0.40
CA MET A 165 -7.23 5.12 -1.68
C MET A 165 -8.56 5.71 -2.19
N GLN A 166 -9.69 5.00 -2.05
CA GLN A 166 -11.01 5.55 -2.39
C GLN A 166 -11.35 6.76 -1.53
N ASP A 167 -11.02 6.71 -0.24
CA ASP A 167 -11.22 7.82 0.69
C ASP A 167 -10.34 9.05 0.31
N MET A 168 -9.12 8.83 -0.18
CA MET A 168 -8.28 9.91 -0.75
C MET A 168 -8.92 10.52 -2.00
N VAL A 169 -9.44 9.70 -2.93
CA VAL A 169 -10.16 10.18 -4.12
C VAL A 169 -11.41 10.97 -3.74
N ALA A 170 -12.11 10.55 -2.69
CA ALA A 170 -13.27 11.25 -2.14
C ALA A 170 -12.90 12.53 -1.35
N CYS A 171 -11.62 12.91 -1.32
CA CYS A 171 -11.11 14.09 -0.61
C CYS A 171 -11.39 14.08 0.90
N LYS A 172 -11.54 12.90 1.52
CA LYS A 172 -11.82 12.74 2.96
C LYS A 172 -10.74 13.38 3.85
N TYR A 173 -9.50 13.40 3.36
CA TYR A 173 -8.32 13.83 4.12
C TYR A 173 -7.90 15.28 3.84
N GLU A 174 -8.82 16.09 3.33
CA GLU A 174 -8.61 17.50 3.11
C GLU A 174 -9.08 18.33 4.32
N GLY A 175 -8.47 19.50 4.52
CA GLY A 175 -8.83 20.43 5.59
C GLY A 175 -8.21 20.12 6.96
N PHE A 176 -8.70 20.83 7.99
CA PHE A 176 -8.07 20.88 9.33
C PHE A 176 -7.99 19.52 10.03
N LEU A 177 -9.01 18.67 9.87
CA LEU A 177 -9.07 17.33 10.48
C LEU A 177 -8.55 16.22 9.56
N GLY A 178 -8.20 16.55 8.31
CA GLY A 178 -7.84 15.58 7.29
C GLY A 178 -6.61 14.75 7.66
N GLU A 179 -5.60 15.39 8.25
CA GLU A 179 -4.37 14.71 8.70
C GLU A 179 -4.65 13.75 9.86
N GLN A 180 -5.50 14.14 10.81
CA GLN A 180 -5.89 13.30 11.94
C GLN A 180 -6.67 12.07 11.47
N ALA A 181 -7.61 12.26 10.53
CA ALA A 181 -8.36 11.17 9.93
C ALA A 181 -7.44 10.20 9.15
N LEU A 182 -6.52 10.73 8.34
CA LEU A 182 -5.54 9.93 7.61
C LEU A 182 -4.67 9.11 8.56
N ARG A 183 -4.18 9.73 9.63
CA ARG A 183 -3.38 9.07 10.66
C ARG A 183 -4.13 7.90 11.30
N GLN A 184 -5.41 8.08 11.63
CA GLN A 184 -6.23 7.03 12.23
C GLN A 184 -6.44 5.86 11.26
N ASP A 185 -6.74 6.14 9.99
CA ASP A 185 -6.97 5.09 8.99
C ASP A 185 -5.67 4.33 8.66
N LEU A 186 -4.52 5.02 8.67
CA LEU A 186 -3.20 4.37 8.52
C LEU A 186 -2.85 3.46 9.69
N LYS A 187 -3.23 3.80 10.93
CA LYS A 187 -3.07 2.89 12.08
C LYS A 187 -3.86 1.61 11.86
N GLN A 188 -5.14 1.73 11.49
CA GLN A 188 -6.00 0.58 11.20
C GLN A 188 -5.47 -0.28 10.04
N LEU A 189 -4.94 0.35 8.99
CA LEU A 189 -4.29 -0.35 7.89
C LEU A 189 -3.05 -1.11 8.38
N GLY A 190 -2.19 -0.46 9.18
CA GLY A 190 -0.98 -1.06 9.75
C GLY A 190 -1.27 -2.33 10.55
N ASP A 191 -2.38 -2.39 11.27
CA ASP A 191 -2.78 -3.56 12.07
C ASP A 191 -3.24 -4.76 11.23
N ARG A 192 -3.53 -4.53 9.94
CA ARG A 192 -3.88 -5.57 8.97
C ARG A 192 -2.70 -6.00 8.09
N LEU A 193 -1.57 -5.32 8.22
CA LEU A 193 -0.35 -5.60 7.46
C LEU A 193 0.61 -6.44 8.30
N PRO A 194 1.50 -7.22 7.66
CA PRO A 194 2.55 -7.93 8.38
C PRO A 194 3.41 -6.94 9.17
N ALA A 195 3.79 -7.31 10.40
CA ALA A 195 4.73 -6.53 11.20
C ALA A 195 6.11 -6.57 10.53
N VAL A 196 6.67 -5.41 10.20
CA VAL A 196 8.00 -5.29 9.58
C VAL A 196 8.88 -4.35 10.41
N PRO A 197 9.99 -4.86 11.00
CA PRO A 197 11.03 -4.02 11.60
C PRO A 197 11.69 -3.12 10.53
N PRO A 198 12.26 -1.95 10.87
CA PRO A 198 12.60 -1.45 12.21
C PRO A 198 11.52 -0.57 12.87
N TYR A 199 10.40 -0.31 12.20
CA TYR A 199 9.45 0.73 12.62
C TYR A 199 8.52 0.37 13.79
N GLY A 200 8.76 -0.76 14.47
CA GLY A 200 8.23 -1.09 15.81
C GLY A 200 6.71 -1.17 15.95
N GLU A 201 6.26 -1.43 17.18
CA GLU A 201 4.87 -1.24 17.57
C GLU A 201 4.53 0.26 17.62
N VAL A 202 3.35 0.61 17.10
CA VAL A 202 2.86 1.99 17.04
C VAL A 202 2.13 2.32 18.33
N GLY A 203 2.62 3.31 19.06
CA GLY A 203 1.98 3.86 20.26
C GLY A 203 0.83 4.84 19.95
N ALA A 204 0.14 5.25 21.02
CA ALA A 204 -0.97 6.20 20.93
C ALA A 204 -0.55 7.55 20.31
N PHE A 205 0.70 7.98 20.53
CA PHE A 205 1.22 9.31 20.19
C PHE A 205 2.05 9.37 18.90
N ASP A 206 1.99 8.35 18.05
CA ASP A 206 2.80 8.39 16.84
C ASP A 206 2.40 9.50 15.86
N SER A 207 3.44 10.10 15.27
CA SER A 207 3.30 11.09 14.21
C SER A 207 2.71 10.46 12.95
N LEU A 208 2.15 11.30 12.07
CA LEU A 208 1.65 10.84 10.76
C LEU A 208 2.76 10.13 9.98
N GLY A 209 3.97 10.68 9.98
CA GLY A 209 5.13 10.10 9.33
C GLY A 209 5.43 8.66 9.76
N ARG A 210 5.41 8.38 11.08
CA ARG A 210 5.68 7.04 11.62
C ARG A 210 4.61 6.02 11.22
N VAL A 211 3.33 6.36 11.37
CA VAL A 211 2.24 5.44 11.01
C VAL A 211 2.22 5.15 9.51
N ALA A 212 2.53 6.17 8.69
CA ALA A 212 2.65 6.04 7.24
C ALA A 212 3.85 5.17 6.85
N ALA A 213 5.01 5.37 7.46
CA ALA A 213 6.21 4.58 7.20
C ALA A 213 5.99 3.09 7.53
N ARG A 214 5.31 2.78 8.64
CA ARG A 214 4.89 1.41 8.97
C ARG A 214 3.99 0.84 7.89
N ALA A 215 2.94 1.55 7.49
CA ALA A 215 2.01 1.07 6.46
C ALA A 215 2.68 0.83 5.11
N LEU A 216 3.54 1.76 4.65
CA LEU A 216 4.30 1.61 3.41
C LEU A 216 5.26 0.42 3.46
N THR A 217 5.95 0.24 4.59
CA THR A 217 6.87 -0.89 4.79
C THR A 217 6.12 -2.23 4.85
N GLY A 218 4.98 -2.28 5.55
CA GLY A 218 4.11 -3.46 5.62
C GLY A 218 3.51 -3.83 4.26
N MET A 219 3.26 -2.84 3.41
CA MET A 219 2.94 -3.05 2.00
C MET A 219 4.16 -3.41 1.16
N GLY A 220 5.40 -3.44 1.66
CA GLY A 220 6.59 -3.82 0.86
C GLY A 220 7.16 -2.72 -0.03
N PHE A 221 7.03 -1.45 0.36
CA PHE A 221 7.58 -0.30 -0.36
C PHE A 221 9.11 -0.38 -0.57
N ILE A 222 9.87 -0.83 0.43
CA ILE A 222 11.34 -0.92 0.36
C ILE A 222 11.80 -1.82 -0.79
N THR A 223 11.19 -2.98 -0.95
CA THR A 223 11.58 -3.96 -1.98
C THR A 223 10.83 -3.75 -3.31
N GLY A 224 9.55 -3.39 -3.25
CA GLY A 224 8.67 -3.31 -4.43
C GLY A 224 8.59 -1.93 -5.10
N GLY A 225 9.01 -0.86 -4.43
CA GLY A 225 8.86 0.51 -4.97
C GLY A 225 7.41 1.00 -5.02
N LEU A 226 7.09 1.85 -6.01
CA LEU A 226 5.80 2.53 -6.22
C LEU A 226 5.10 2.12 -7.53
#